data_AF-A0A8H6L368-F1
#
_entry.id   AF-A0A8H6L368-F1
#
_cell.length_a   1.000
_cell.length_b   1.000
_cell.length_c   1.000
_cell.angle_alpha   90.00
_cell.angle_beta   90.00
_cell.angle_gamma   90.00
#
_symmetry.space_group_name_H-M   'P 1'
#
loop_
_entity.id
_entity.type
_entity.pdbx_description
1 polymer ?
#
loop_
_entity_poly.entity_id
_entity_poly.type
_entity_poly.pdbx_seq_one_letter_code
_entity_poly.pdbx_strand_id
1 'polypeptide(L)'
;MVAGYQFAQLLPTVRQRPGGGSLLVLGNANVDESLRGYYTRYDCSSADINPLGSNFDLPVLKHYFIEATPTAESEPITKNYVQSDEIDMGMTYDELSKFGFYER
;
A
#
# COMPACT_ATOMS: atom_id res chain seq x y z
N MET A 1 8.05 -6.46 -2.99
CA MET A 1 8.49 -6.25 -4.39
C MET A 1 9.04 -7.53 -5.03
N VAL A 2 10.21 -8.05 -4.63
CA VAL A 2 10.89 -9.19 -5.31
C VAL A 2 9.99 -10.41 -5.48
N ALA A 3 9.39 -10.90 -4.39
CA ALA A 3 8.48 -12.04 -4.45
C ALA A 3 7.24 -11.77 -5.31
N GLY A 4 6.71 -10.54 -5.30
CA GLY A 4 5.57 -10.14 -6.12
C GLY A 4 5.85 -10.30 -7.61
N TYR A 5 6.98 -9.75 -8.08
CA TYR A 5 7.41 -9.88 -9.48
C TYR A 5 7.83 -11.31 -9.84
N GLN A 6 8.45 -12.05 -8.91
CA GLN A 6 8.76 -13.47 -9.11
C GLN A 6 7.50 -14.28 -9.38
N PHE A 7 6.45 -14.10 -8.56
CA PHE A 7 5.19 -14.80 -8.77
C PHE A 7 4.47 -14.32 -10.03
N ALA A 8 4.50 -13.02 -10.33
CA ALA A 8 3.90 -12.48 -11.54
C ALA A 8 4.50 -13.11 -12.82
N GLN A 9 5.80 -13.41 -12.81
CA GLN A 9 6.49 -14.06 -13.93
C GLN A 9 6.31 -15.58 -13.95
N LEU A 10 6.37 -16.25 -12.79
CA LEU A 10 6.43 -17.72 -12.74
C LEU A 10 5.06 -18.39 -12.61
N LEU A 11 4.07 -17.77 -11.95
CA LEU A 11 2.77 -18.42 -11.73
C LEU A 11 2.05 -18.79 -13.02
N PRO A 12 2.01 -17.95 -14.09
CA PRO A 12 1.40 -18.35 -15.35
C PRO A 12 2.06 -19.60 -15.96
N THR A 13 3.39 -19.71 -15.84
CA THR A 13 4.14 -20.88 -16.32
C THR A 13 3.84 -22.12 -15.48
N VAL A 14 3.97 -22.04 -14.15
CA VAL A 14 3.77 -23.16 -13.23
C VAL A 14 2.32 -23.67 -13.29
N ARG A 15 1.35 -22.76 -13.49
CA ARG A 15 -0.08 -23.11 -13.60
C ARG A 15 -0.55 -23.39 -15.02
N GLN A 16 0.36 -23.45 -16.00
CA GLN A 16 0.03 -23.73 -17.40
C GLN A 16 -1.10 -22.84 -17.95
N ARG A 17 -1.05 -21.53 -17.65
CA ARG A 17 -2.07 -20.58 -18.09
C ARG A 17 -2.22 -20.63 -19.62
N PRO A 18 -3.43 -20.82 -20.16
CA PRO A 18 -3.66 -20.74 -21.60
C PRO A 18 -3.21 -19.37 -22.14
N GLY A 19 -2.34 -19.38 -23.17
CA GLY A 19 -1.73 -18.17 -23.73
C GLY A 19 -0.46 -17.70 -23.01
N GLY A 20 -0.04 -18.35 -21.93
CA GLY A 20 1.20 -18.04 -21.22
C GLY A 20 1.25 -16.60 -20.66
N GLY A 21 2.42 -15.97 -20.79
CA GLY A 21 2.66 -14.58 -20.41
C GLY A 21 2.98 -14.38 -18.93
N SER A 22 2.89 -13.12 -18.49
CA SER A 22 3.09 -12.69 -17.11
C SER A 22 1.81 -12.08 -16.53
N LEU A 23 1.81 -11.83 -15.23
CA LEU A 23 0.79 -11.01 -14.55
C LEU A 23 1.30 -9.57 -14.42
N LEU A 24 0.36 -8.63 -14.35
CA LEU A 24 0.63 -7.27 -13.90
C LEU A 24 0.68 -7.26 -12.38
N VAL A 25 1.69 -6.60 -11.81
CA VAL A 25 1.79 -6.37 -10.37
C VAL A 25 0.98 -5.12 -10.02
N LEU A 26 0.06 -5.26 -9.08
CA LEU A 26 -0.74 -4.15 -8.56
C LEU A 26 -0.14 -3.61 -7.27
N GLY A 27 0.02 -2.28 -7.21
CA GLY A 27 0.44 -1.56 -6.01
C GLY A 27 -0.75 -1.13 -5.16
N ASN A 28 -0.47 -0.70 -3.94
CA ASN A 28 -1.47 -0.25 -2.98
C ASN A 28 -1.11 1.07 -2.27
N ALA A 29 -0.13 1.83 -2.78
CA ALA A 29 0.24 3.12 -2.19
C ALA A 29 -0.91 4.11 -2.31
N ASN A 30 -1.28 4.79 -1.23
CA ASN A 30 -2.30 5.82 -1.28
C ASN A 30 -1.69 7.18 -1.69
N VAL A 31 -2.57 8.12 -2.06
CA VAL A 31 -2.18 9.44 -2.54
C VAL A 31 -1.50 10.28 -1.46
N ASP A 32 -1.95 10.17 -0.22
CA ASP A 32 -1.46 10.97 0.90
C ASP A 32 -0.01 10.56 1.25
N GLU A 33 0.26 9.26 1.37
CA GLU A 33 1.61 8.69 1.53
C GLU A 33 2.53 9.05 0.37
N SER A 34 2.00 8.98 -0.85
CA SER A 34 2.76 9.33 -2.06
C SER A 34 3.15 10.81 -2.07
N LEU A 35 2.26 11.69 -1.65
CA LEU A 35 2.51 13.13 -1.50
C LEU A 35 3.59 13.39 -0.45
N ARG A 36 3.51 12.72 0.69
CA ARG A 36 4.48 12.86 1.78
C ARG A 36 5.84 12.24 1.47
N GLY A 37 5.89 11.30 0.52
CA GLY A 37 7.04 10.42 0.31
C GLY A 37 7.18 9.36 1.41
N TYR A 38 6.08 9.01 2.09
CA TYR A 38 6.05 8.04 3.18
C TYR A 38 5.87 6.61 2.64
N TYR A 39 6.91 6.09 2.00
CA TYR A 39 6.99 4.72 1.52
C TYR A 39 8.46 4.33 1.32
N THR A 40 8.76 3.02 1.28
CA THR A 40 10.12 2.59 1.00
C THR A 40 10.34 2.55 -0.51
N ARG A 41 11.37 3.25 -0.99
CA ARG A 41 11.70 3.25 -2.41
C ARG A 41 11.95 1.81 -2.90
N TYR A 42 11.29 1.42 -3.99
CA TYR A 42 11.37 0.08 -4.60
C TYR A 42 10.75 -1.07 -3.77
N ASP A 43 9.88 -0.76 -2.81
CA ASP A 43 9.05 -1.76 -2.14
C ASP A 43 7.78 -2.10 -2.96
N CYS A 44 6.73 -2.62 -2.30
CA CYS A 44 5.46 -2.95 -2.95
C CYS A 44 4.67 -1.72 -3.46
N SER A 45 5.04 -0.49 -3.09
CA SER A 45 4.54 0.76 -3.69
C SER A 45 4.95 0.91 -5.16
N SER A 46 6.07 0.32 -5.55
CA SER A 46 6.61 0.36 -6.92
C SER A 46 6.10 -0.84 -7.71
N ALA A 47 4.94 -0.67 -8.33
CA ALA A 47 4.24 -1.70 -9.11
C ALA A 47 3.92 -1.23 -10.53
N ASP A 48 3.43 -2.13 -11.39
CA ASP A 48 3.12 -1.80 -12.79
C ASP A 48 1.93 -0.83 -12.88
N ILE A 49 0.91 -1.04 -12.05
CA ILE A 49 -0.29 -0.20 -11.96
C ILE A 49 -0.71 -0.09 -10.49
N ASN A 50 -1.11 1.11 -10.06
CA ASN A 50 -1.65 1.33 -8.72
C ASN A 50 -3.09 1.88 -8.81
N PRO A 51 -4.12 1.02 -8.63
CA PRO A 51 -5.50 1.46 -8.67
C PRO A 51 -5.88 2.27 -7.41
N LEU A 52 -5.19 2.06 -6.27
CA LEU A 52 -5.56 2.62 -4.96
C LEU A 52 -5.17 4.09 -4.76
N GLY A 53 -4.76 4.81 -5.81
CA GLY A 53 -4.40 6.23 -5.74
C GLY A 53 -5.56 7.20 -5.39
N SER A 54 -6.77 6.70 -5.12
CA SER A 54 -7.94 7.48 -4.68
C SER A 54 -8.79 6.66 -3.72
N ASN A 55 -9.49 7.29 -2.76
CA ASN A 55 -10.35 6.57 -1.80
C ASN A 55 -11.40 5.69 -2.49
N PHE A 56 -11.41 4.40 -2.16
CA PHE A 56 -12.38 3.43 -2.65
C PHE A 56 -13.54 3.28 -1.67
N ASP A 57 -14.78 3.61 -2.09
CA ASP A 57 -15.98 3.29 -1.31
C ASP A 57 -16.33 1.80 -1.49
N LEU A 58 -15.57 0.94 -0.83
CA LEU A 58 -15.77 -0.51 -0.82
C LEU A 58 -16.43 -0.92 0.50
N PRO A 59 -17.75 -1.24 0.51
CA PRO A 59 -18.48 -1.59 1.73
C PRO A 59 -17.86 -2.76 2.51
N VAL A 60 -17.21 -3.70 1.82
CA VAL A 60 -16.52 -4.84 2.42
C VAL A 60 -15.35 -4.44 3.33
N LEU A 61 -14.77 -3.25 3.13
CA LEU A 61 -13.65 -2.75 3.91
C LEU A 61 -14.09 -2.01 5.19
N LYS A 62 -15.34 -1.56 5.28
CA LYS A 62 -15.80 -0.61 6.32
C LYS A 62 -15.69 -1.13 7.76
N HIS A 63 -16.11 -2.37 8.02
CA HIS A 63 -16.30 -2.85 9.40
C HIS A 63 -15.06 -3.47 10.07
N TYR A 64 -14.02 -3.82 9.32
CA TYR A 64 -12.84 -4.49 9.88
C TYR A 64 -11.50 -3.94 9.38
N PHE A 65 -11.49 -3.26 8.24
CA PHE A 65 -10.26 -2.81 7.60
C PHE A 65 -10.05 -1.30 7.78
N ILE A 66 -11.10 -0.50 7.57
CA ILE A 66 -11.01 0.98 7.68
C ILE A 66 -10.86 1.44 9.13
N GLU A 67 -11.49 0.75 10.08
CA GLU A 67 -11.42 1.11 11.51
C GLU A 67 -10.14 0.59 12.21
N ALA A 68 -9.34 -0.23 11.51
CA ALA A 68 -8.08 -0.73 12.06
C ALA A 68 -7.01 0.37 12.06
N THR A 69 -6.16 0.38 13.09
CA THR A 69 -5.04 1.33 13.16
C THR A 69 -4.04 1.02 12.03
N PRO A 70 -3.69 2.00 11.18
CA PRO A 70 -2.68 1.81 10.14
C PRO A 70 -1.30 1.63 10.80
N THR A 71 -0.67 0.48 10.49
CA THR A 71 0.66 0.10 10.98
C THR A 71 1.41 -0.68 9.91
N ALA A 72 2.68 -0.34 9.71
CA ALA A 72 3.56 -1.04 8.78
C ALA A 72 4.11 -2.38 9.32
N GLU A 73 3.95 -2.66 10.62
CA GLU A 73 4.45 -3.86 11.33
C GLU A 73 5.91 -4.24 10.98
N SER A 74 6.73 -3.23 10.63
CA SER A 74 8.09 -3.46 10.13
C SER A 74 9.11 -3.58 11.27
N GLU A 75 8.70 -3.18 12.47
CA GLU A 75 9.49 -3.24 13.70
C GLU A 75 8.91 -4.25 14.71
N PRO A 76 9.74 -4.86 15.58
CA PRO A 76 9.26 -5.77 16.60
C PRO A 76 8.28 -5.10 17.57
N ILE A 77 7.06 -5.63 17.63
CA ILE A 77 6.03 -5.17 18.57
C ILE A 77 6.43 -5.61 19.99
N THR A 78 6.36 -4.67 20.94
CA THR A 78 6.57 -4.96 22.37
C THR A 78 5.33 -4.59 23.18
N LYS A 79 5.29 -4.92 24.48
CA LYS A 79 4.17 -4.53 25.35
C LYS A 79 3.90 -3.03 25.38
N ASN A 80 4.90 -2.20 25.10
CA ASN A 80 4.83 -0.75 25.23
C ASN A 80 5.06 -0.03 23.89
N TYR A 81 5.22 -0.76 22.78
CA TYR A 81 5.53 -0.17 21.48
C TYR A 81 4.80 -0.92 20.38
N VAL A 82 4.00 -0.17 19.64
CA VAL A 82 3.35 -0.54 18.39
C VAL A 82 3.65 0.58 17.42
N GLN A 83 4.14 0.24 16.23
CA GLN A 83 4.42 1.23 15.18
C GLN A 83 3.11 1.84 14.68
N SER A 84 3.08 3.15 14.47
CA SER A 84 1.92 3.87 13.92
C SER A 84 2.39 4.89 12.89
N ASP A 85 1.77 4.85 11.72
CA ASP A 85 2.18 5.66 10.57
C ASP A 85 2.02 7.16 10.82
N GLU A 86 0.97 7.58 11.52
CA GLU A 86 0.75 9.00 11.87
C GLU A 86 1.79 9.53 12.86
N ILE A 87 2.25 8.69 13.80
CA ILE A 87 3.31 9.05 14.76
C ILE A 87 4.65 9.20 14.02
N ASP A 88 4.96 8.26 13.13
CA ASP A 88 6.20 8.27 12.34
C ASP A 88 6.23 9.44 11.34
N MET A 89 5.09 9.76 10.71
CA MET A 89 4.96 10.92 9.83
C MET A 89 4.97 12.26 10.59
N GLY A 90 4.59 12.26 11.87
CA GLY A 90 4.43 13.44 12.71
C GLY A 90 3.19 14.26 12.38
N MET A 91 2.18 13.66 11.74
CA MET A 91 0.93 14.29 11.29
C MET A 91 -0.14 13.25 11.00
N THR A 92 -1.41 13.63 11.07
CA THR A 92 -2.52 12.70 10.77
C THR A 92 -2.80 12.61 9.27
N TYR A 93 -3.46 11.53 8.83
CA TYR A 93 -3.93 11.41 7.45
C TYR A 93 -4.92 12.52 7.07
N ASP A 94 -5.76 12.96 8.01
CA ASP A 94 -6.68 14.09 7.80
C ASP A 94 -5.96 15.42 7.55
N GLU A 95 -4.83 15.65 8.24
CA GLU A 95 -3.99 16.83 8.02
C GLU A 95 -3.27 16.75 6.68
N LEU A 96 -2.70 15.59 6.36
CA LEU A 96 -1.99 15.34 5.10
C LEU A 96 -2.89 15.51 3.88
N SER A 97 -4.14 15.01 3.95
CA SER A 97 -5.11 15.16 2.88
C SER A 97 -5.50 16.62 2.65
N LYS A 98 -5.60 17.44 3.71
CA LYS A 98 -5.82 18.89 3.59
C LYS A 98 -4.65 19.56 2.89
N PHE A 99 -3.40 19.23 3.24
CA PHE A 99 -2.23 19.77 2.54
C PHE A 99 -2.28 19.44 1.05
N GLY A 100 -2.57 18.18 0.70
CA GLY A 100 -2.70 17.76 -0.70
C GLY A 100 -3.82 18.46 -1.47
N PHE A 101 -4.89 18.85 -0.79
CA PHE A 101 -5.95 19.66 -1.40
C PHE A 101 -5.49 21.11 -1.69
N TYR A 102 -4.75 21.73 -0.75
CA TYR A 102 -4.31 23.13 -0.87
C TYR A 102 -3.05 23.33 -1.72
N GLU A 103 -2.28 22.28 -2.03
CA GLU A 103 -1.14 22.33 -2.96
C GLU A 103 -1.55 22.26 -4.45
N ARG A 104 -2.85 22.09 -4.76
CA ARG A 104 -3.36 22.08 -6.15
C ARG A 104 -3.55 23.46 -6.76
#